data_AF-A0A8T6MAF2-F1
#
_entry.id   AF-A0A8T6MAF2-F1
#
_cell.length_a   1.000
_cell.length_b   1.000
_cell.length_c   1.000
_cell.angle_alpha   90.00
_cell.angle_beta   90.00
_cell.angle_gamma   90.00
#
_symmetry.space_group_name_H-M   'P 1'
#
loop_
_entity.id
_entity.type
_entity.pdbx_description
1 polymer ?
#
loop_
_entity_poly.entity_id
_entity_poly.type
_entity_poly.pdbx_seq_one_letter_code
_entity_poly.pdbx_strand_id
1 'polypeptide(L)'
;MNQLSNYTVGAIKKFRGHDGYGYSCNLLRNGKKVAEIVEDGWGGGLQFHWVDHKTKATVHTLTYDDKPHSFGGTEEEAIFYAEVMKLTKISASGNSPEMSTSPDIVIDDMVNDALTIKKITADLKKNVTIKCKDGKLLTWKISATHTVDILNAHVMKKYPEAKIINSLPIDEVYKIYKEANVIA
;
A
#
# COMPACT_ATOMS: atom_id res chain seq x y z
N MET A 1 -5.66 8.42 4.70
CA MET A 1 -4.55 7.45 4.55
C MET A 1 -3.74 7.52 5.83
N ASN A 2 -3.70 6.43 6.59
CA ASN A 2 -2.79 6.30 7.73
C ASN A 2 -1.41 5.93 7.17
N GLN A 3 -0.69 6.89 6.58
CA GLN A 3 0.66 6.64 6.09
C GLN A 3 1.69 7.06 7.13
N LEU A 4 2.63 6.16 7.40
CA LEU A 4 3.83 6.47 8.15
C LEU A 4 4.80 7.24 7.24
N SER A 5 5.00 8.52 7.50
CA SER A 5 5.75 9.43 6.61
C SER A 5 7.20 9.01 6.35
N ASN A 6 7.80 8.21 7.23
CA ASN A 6 9.21 7.81 7.14
C ASN A 6 9.42 6.34 6.75
N TYR A 7 8.35 5.54 6.69
CA TYR A 7 8.44 4.10 6.43
C TYR A 7 7.87 3.76 5.05
N THR A 8 8.57 2.88 4.33
CA THR A 8 8.11 2.30 3.05
C THR A 8 8.44 0.81 3.00
N VAL A 9 7.77 0.06 2.14
CA VAL A 9 8.11 -1.35 1.86
C VAL A 9 8.77 -1.47 0.49
N GLY A 10 9.75 -2.36 0.40
CA GLY A 10 10.48 -2.64 -0.83
C GLY A 10 10.73 -4.13 -1.03
N ALA A 11 11.26 -4.49 -2.21
CA ALA A 11 11.66 -5.87 -2.53
C ALA A 11 10.57 -6.94 -2.29
N ILE A 12 9.30 -6.60 -2.51
CA ILE A 12 8.15 -7.49 -2.27
C ILE A 12 8.24 -8.72 -3.18
N LYS A 13 8.25 -9.91 -2.57
CA LYS A 13 8.19 -11.21 -3.23
C LYS A 13 6.96 -11.96 -2.74
N LYS A 14 6.20 -12.53 -3.67
CA LYS A 14 5.05 -13.41 -3.35
C LYS A 14 5.46 -14.85 -3.54
N PHE A 15 4.96 -15.73 -2.69
CA PHE A 15 5.17 -17.16 -2.79
C PHE A 15 3.90 -17.91 -2.36
N ARG A 16 3.85 -19.20 -2.65
CA ARG A 16 2.79 -20.08 -2.17
C ARG A 16 3.24 -20.68 -0.84
N GLY A 17 2.50 -20.36 0.23
CA GLY A 17 2.65 -20.97 1.54
C GLY A 17 1.86 -22.29 1.63
N HIS A 18 1.72 -22.80 2.84
CA HIS A 18 1.01 -24.06 3.08
C HIS A 18 -0.51 -23.89 2.88
N ASP A 19 -1.10 -22.88 3.52
CA ASP A 19 -2.56 -22.67 3.55
C ASP A 19 -3.01 -21.57 2.59
N GLY A 20 -2.08 -20.88 1.93
CA GLY A 20 -2.42 -19.77 1.03
C GLY A 20 -1.23 -19.17 0.30
N TYR A 21 -1.38 -17.90 -0.08
CA TYR A 21 -0.28 -17.10 -0.59
C TYR A 21 0.35 -16.31 0.54
N GLY A 22 1.67 -16.34 0.60
CA GLY A 22 2.48 -15.52 1.50
C GLY A 22 3.27 -14.46 0.73
N TYR A 23 3.93 -13.58 1.47
CA TYR A 23 4.87 -12.63 0.90
C TYR A 23 6.05 -12.37 1.83
N SER A 24 7.16 -11.90 1.26
CA SER A 24 8.21 -11.25 2.03
C SER A 24 8.54 -9.88 1.46
N CYS A 25 8.94 -8.96 2.32
CA CYS A 25 9.36 -7.62 1.92
C CYS A 25 10.41 -7.05 2.87
N ASN A 26 11.07 -5.98 2.44
CA ASN A 26 11.92 -5.18 3.30
C ASN A 26 11.12 -3.99 3.82
N LEU A 27 11.08 -3.80 5.14
CA LEU A 27 10.68 -2.54 5.74
C LEU A 27 11.86 -1.57 5.66
N LEU A 28 11.62 -0.38 5.13
CA LEU A 28 12.61 0.67 4.95
C LEU A 28 12.23 1.89 5.80
N ARG A 29 13.17 2.45 6.56
CA ARG A 29 13.04 3.78 7.15
C ARG A 29 13.95 4.75 6.41
N ASN A 30 13.40 5.83 5.86
CA ASN A 30 14.15 6.81 5.06
C ASN A 30 15.00 6.14 3.95
N GLY A 31 14.44 5.12 3.29
CA GLY A 31 15.09 4.36 2.21
C GLY A 31 16.10 3.29 2.65
N LYS A 32 16.41 3.16 3.95
CA LYS A 32 17.34 2.15 4.48
C LYS A 32 16.58 0.96 5.07
N LYS A 33 17.01 -0.27 4.79
CA LYS A 33 16.39 -1.48 5.36
C LYS A 33 16.55 -1.50 6.88
N VAL A 34 15.43 -1.67 7.58
CA VAL A 34 15.35 -1.76 9.03
C VAL A 34 14.78 -3.09 9.51
N ALA A 35 13.97 -3.76 8.69
CA ALA A 35 13.54 -5.13 8.93
C ALA A 35 13.29 -5.89 7.63
N GLU A 36 13.32 -7.22 7.73
CA GLU A 36 12.66 -8.10 6.77
C GLU A 36 11.36 -8.62 7.36
N ILE A 37 10.29 -8.57 6.59
CA ILE A 37 8.97 -9.01 7.02
C ILE A 37 8.56 -10.23 6.20
N VAL A 38 7.99 -11.23 6.87
CA VAL A 38 7.50 -12.46 6.24
C VAL A 38 6.08 -12.76 6.70
N GLU A 39 5.17 -12.85 5.74
CA GLU A 39 3.87 -13.55 5.88
C GLU A 39 4.05 -14.94 5.28
N ASP A 40 4.10 -15.96 6.11
CA ASP A 40 4.45 -17.33 5.69
C ASP A 40 3.29 -18.08 5.03
N GLY A 41 2.06 -17.56 5.14
CA GLY A 41 0.86 -18.17 4.58
C GLY A 41 0.37 -19.38 5.39
N TRP A 42 0.57 -19.35 6.71
CA TRP A 42 0.07 -20.34 7.69
C TRP A 42 -1.05 -19.78 8.57
N GLY A 43 -1.56 -18.57 8.27
CA GLY A 43 -2.63 -17.92 9.06
C GLY A 43 -2.16 -17.35 10.40
N GLY A 44 -0.84 -17.16 10.56
CA GLY A 44 -0.23 -16.44 11.68
C GLY A 44 -0.21 -14.92 11.47
N GLY A 45 0.53 -14.22 12.34
CA GLY A 45 0.87 -12.82 12.14
C GLY A 45 2.21 -12.65 11.41
N LEU A 46 2.52 -11.42 11.01
CA LEU A 46 3.75 -11.11 10.31
C LEU A 46 4.98 -11.36 11.18
N GLN A 47 6.00 -11.98 10.60
CA GLN A 47 7.28 -12.19 11.26
C GLN A 47 8.21 -11.01 10.95
N PHE A 48 8.61 -10.27 11.98
CA PHE A 48 9.55 -9.15 11.87
C PHE A 48 10.97 -9.61 12.21
N HIS A 49 11.88 -9.51 11.24
CA HIS A 49 13.31 -9.73 11.41
C HIS A 49 14.05 -8.39 11.35
N TRP A 50 14.12 -7.71 12.50
CA TRP A 50 14.78 -6.41 12.66
C TRP A 50 16.28 -6.47 12.39
N VAL A 51 16.85 -5.54 11.63
CA VAL A 51 18.29 -5.53 11.31
C VAL A 51 19.15 -5.28 12.55
N ASP A 52 18.67 -4.45 13.47
CA ASP A 52 19.41 -4.05 14.67
C ASP A 52 19.07 -4.91 15.89
N HIS A 53 19.51 -6.17 15.87
CA HIS A 53 19.27 -7.12 16.98
C HIS A 53 20.06 -6.81 18.26
N LYS A 54 20.97 -5.83 18.25
CA LYS A 54 21.87 -5.57 19.38
C LYS A 54 21.33 -4.52 20.34
N THR A 55 20.50 -3.60 19.84
CA THR A 55 19.83 -2.63 20.70
C THR A 55 18.70 -3.29 21.48
N LYS A 56 18.50 -2.80 22.70
CA LYS A 56 17.44 -3.28 23.60
C LYS A 56 16.59 -2.09 23.99
N ALA A 57 15.32 -2.15 23.68
CA ALA A 57 14.33 -1.17 24.08
C ALA A 57 13.07 -1.86 24.59
N THR A 58 12.29 -1.14 25.38
CA THR A 58 10.92 -1.55 25.70
C THR A 58 10.02 -1.12 24.55
N VAL A 59 9.35 -2.07 23.93
CA VAL A 59 8.34 -1.82 22.91
C VAL A 59 7.00 -1.68 23.62
N HIS A 60 6.27 -0.62 23.31
CA HIS A 60 4.92 -0.37 23.82
C HIS A 60 3.92 -0.63 22.71
N THR A 61 2.84 -1.34 23.02
CA THR A 61 1.78 -1.67 22.08
C THR A 61 0.44 -1.79 22.81
N LEU A 62 -0.61 -2.07 22.06
CA LEU A 62 -1.92 -2.44 22.56
C LEU A 62 -2.22 -3.90 22.19
N THR A 63 -2.93 -4.60 23.06
CA THR A 63 -3.56 -5.88 22.75
C THR A 63 -4.79 -5.68 21.87
N TYR A 64 -5.38 -6.78 21.39
CA TYR A 64 -6.61 -6.75 20.59
C TYR A 64 -7.81 -6.11 21.33
N ASP A 65 -7.78 -6.09 22.67
CA ASP A 65 -8.79 -5.47 23.54
C ASP A 65 -8.35 -4.09 24.07
N ASP A 66 -7.44 -3.42 23.35
CA ASP A 66 -6.93 -2.07 23.65
C ASP A 66 -6.25 -1.93 25.03
N LYS A 67 -5.80 -3.03 25.64
CA LYS A 67 -5.02 -2.96 26.88
C LYS A 67 -3.55 -2.67 26.58
N PRO A 68 -2.90 -1.78 27.36
CA PRO A 68 -1.46 -1.57 27.24
C PRO A 68 -0.69 -2.87 27.43
N HIS A 69 0.24 -3.11 26.52
CA HIS A 69 1.18 -4.22 26.58
C HIS A 69 2.58 -3.72 26.26
N SER A 70 3.59 -4.38 26.85
CA SER A 70 4.97 -4.06 26.57
C SER A 70 5.84 -5.30 26.63
N PHE A 71 6.83 -5.36 25.76
CA PHE A 71 7.80 -6.44 25.68
C PHE A 71 9.20 -5.89 25.36
N GLY A 72 10.22 -6.72 25.54
CA GLY A 72 11.59 -6.36 25.16
C GLY A 72 11.81 -6.57 23.67
N GLY A 73 12.30 -5.55 22.97
CA GLY A 73 12.56 -5.57 21.54
C GLY A 73 13.77 -4.69 21.17
N THR A 74 13.82 -4.26 19.91
CA THR A 74 14.88 -3.38 19.41
C THR A 74 14.48 -1.90 19.48
N GLU A 75 15.43 -0.97 19.41
CA GLU A 75 15.12 0.46 19.37
C GLU A 75 14.27 0.83 18.16
N GLU A 76 14.58 0.26 17.00
CA GLU A 76 13.85 0.52 15.75
C GLU A 76 12.44 -0.06 15.78
N GLU A 77 12.23 -1.21 16.43
CA GLU A 77 10.91 -1.78 16.69
C GLU A 77 10.08 -0.86 17.58
N ALA A 78 10.65 -0.33 18.67
CA ALA A 78 9.96 0.60 19.56
C ALA A 78 9.54 1.89 18.82
N ILE A 79 10.40 2.42 17.94
CA ILE A 79 10.09 3.58 17.10
C ILE A 79 8.94 3.26 16.14
N PHE A 80 9.02 2.13 15.43
CA PHE A 80 7.99 1.73 14.47
C PHE A 80 6.62 1.56 15.15
N TYR A 81 6.56 0.83 16.26
CA TYR A 81 5.32 0.63 17.02
C TYR A 81 4.76 1.94 17.56
N ALA A 82 5.62 2.86 18.04
CA ALA A 82 5.18 4.17 18.50
C ALA A 82 4.58 5.02 17.35
N GLU A 83 5.08 4.89 16.13
CA GLU A 83 4.50 5.54 14.95
C GLU A 83 3.15 4.90 14.57
N VAL A 84 3.05 3.57 14.60
CA VAL A 84 1.79 2.85 14.35
C VAL A 84 0.70 3.25 15.34
N MET A 85 1.03 3.40 16.63
CA MET A 85 0.07 3.81 17.66
C MET A 85 -0.46 5.24 17.49
N LYS A 86 0.20 6.10 16.70
CA LYS A 86 -0.30 7.45 16.38
C LYS A 86 -1.38 7.44 15.30
N LEU A 87 -1.55 6.31 14.61
CA LEU A 87 -2.52 6.20 13.52
C LEU A 87 -3.94 6.19 14.07
N THR A 88 -4.84 6.81 13.33
CA THR A 88 -6.27 6.85 13.66
C THR A 88 -6.83 5.44 13.70
N LYS A 89 -7.62 5.13 14.74
CA LYS A 89 -8.35 3.86 14.81
C LYS A 89 -9.23 3.70 13.57
N ILE A 90 -9.38 2.45 13.13
CA ILE A 90 -10.17 2.11 11.95
C ILE A 90 -11.33 1.21 12.37
N SER A 91 -12.49 1.45 11.80
CA SER A 91 -13.64 0.56 11.96
C SER A 91 -13.73 -0.38 10.76
N ALA A 92 -13.92 -1.68 11.02
CA ALA A 92 -14.04 -2.69 9.98
C ALA A 92 -15.31 -2.54 9.11
N SER A 93 -16.34 -1.87 9.63
CA SER A 93 -17.58 -1.52 8.92
C SER A 93 -18.25 -0.36 9.67
N GLY A 94 -19.12 0.46 9.04
CA GLY A 94 -19.67 1.66 9.70
C GLY A 94 -20.36 1.46 11.06
N ASN A 95 -20.65 0.22 11.47
CA ASN A 95 -21.22 -0.14 12.77
C ASN A 95 -20.29 -1.00 13.66
N SER A 96 -19.06 -1.29 13.24
CA SER A 96 -18.08 -2.03 14.03
C SER A 96 -17.37 -1.12 15.03
N PRO A 97 -16.96 -1.64 16.21
CA PRO A 97 -16.07 -0.92 17.10
C PRO A 97 -14.80 -0.49 16.36
N GLU A 98 -14.34 0.73 16.63
CA GLU A 98 -13.03 1.20 16.16
C GLU A 98 -11.93 0.38 16.83
N MET A 99 -11.06 -0.23 16.04
CA MET A 99 -9.92 -1.00 16.51
C MET A 99 -8.62 -0.23 16.26
N SER A 100 -7.70 -0.35 17.20
CA SER A 100 -6.33 0.15 17.04
C SER A 100 -5.66 -0.53 15.84
N THR A 101 -4.97 0.23 15.02
CA THR A 101 -4.21 -0.33 13.90
C THR A 101 -2.99 -1.07 14.44
N SER A 102 -2.84 -2.35 14.09
CA SER A 102 -1.66 -3.13 14.45
C SER A 102 -0.53 -2.95 13.42
N PRO A 103 0.73 -3.22 13.81
CA PRO A 103 1.86 -3.30 12.89
C PRO A 103 1.58 -4.15 11.64
N ASP A 104 0.94 -5.31 11.83
CA ASP A 104 0.56 -6.24 10.77
C ASP A 104 -0.34 -5.58 9.72
N ILE A 105 -1.41 -4.92 10.18
CA ILE A 105 -2.36 -4.21 9.30
C ILE A 105 -1.63 -3.11 8.52
N VAL A 106 -0.75 -2.34 9.17
CA VAL A 106 0.00 -1.28 8.50
C VAL A 106 0.89 -1.84 7.41
N ILE A 107 1.62 -2.93 7.68
CA ILE A 107 2.50 -3.54 6.67
C ILE A 107 1.68 -4.11 5.50
N ASP A 108 0.57 -4.79 5.78
CA ASP A 108 -0.32 -5.31 4.72
C ASP A 108 -0.85 -4.19 3.83
N ASP A 109 -1.31 -3.08 4.41
CA ASP A 109 -1.75 -1.90 3.67
C ASP A 109 -0.62 -1.33 2.81
N MET A 110 0.59 -1.19 3.37
CA MET A 110 1.76 -0.71 2.63
C MET A 110 2.13 -1.64 1.46
N VAL A 111 2.04 -2.96 1.66
CA VAL A 111 2.32 -3.96 0.62
C VAL A 111 1.25 -3.92 -0.48
N ASN A 112 -0.02 -3.85 -0.10
CA ASN A 112 -1.14 -3.73 -1.03
C ASN A 112 -1.04 -2.43 -1.85
N ASP A 113 -0.70 -1.32 -1.22
CA ASP A 113 -0.50 -0.03 -1.87
C ASP A 113 0.67 -0.09 -2.86
N ALA A 114 1.82 -0.63 -2.46
CA ALA A 114 2.99 -0.77 -3.33
C ALA A 114 2.71 -1.68 -4.54
N LEU A 115 2.00 -2.79 -4.35
CA LEU A 115 1.60 -3.69 -5.43
C LEU A 115 0.58 -3.04 -6.37
N THR A 116 -0.36 -2.26 -5.82
CA THR A 116 -1.35 -1.51 -6.60
C THR A 116 -0.67 -0.44 -7.45
N ILE A 117 0.24 0.34 -6.87
CA ILE A 117 1.04 1.35 -7.59
C ILE A 117 1.85 0.67 -8.72
N LYS A 118 2.47 -0.48 -8.45
CA LYS A 118 3.19 -1.26 -9.47
C LYS A 118 2.28 -1.69 -10.62
N LYS A 119 1.07 -2.16 -10.32
CA LYS A 119 0.06 -2.56 -11.32
C LYS A 119 -0.39 -1.37 -12.15
N ILE A 120 -0.74 -0.25 -11.52
CA ILE A 120 -1.14 1.00 -12.19
C ILE A 120 0.00 1.49 -13.11
N THR A 121 1.22 1.54 -12.61
CA THR A 121 2.38 1.99 -13.41
C THR A 121 2.61 1.10 -14.64
N ALA A 122 2.42 -0.21 -14.51
CA ALA A 122 2.54 -1.13 -15.64
C ALA A 122 1.38 -0.98 -16.65
N ASP A 123 0.18 -0.67 -16.16
CA ASP A 123 -1.02 -0.43 -16.97
C ASP A 123 -0.90 0.85 -17.80
N LEU A 124 -0.51 1.97 -17.17
CA LEU A 124 -0.34 3.28 -17.84
C LEU A 124 0.75 3.29 -18.91
N LYS A 125 1.71 2.34 -18.87
CA LYS A 125 2.72 2.16 -19.93
C LYS A 125 2.15 1.48 -21.17
N LYS A 126 1.12 0.65 -21.01
CA LYS A 126 0.52 -0.15 -22.08
C LYS A 126 -0.76 0.47 -22.62
N ASN A 127 -1.39 1.32 -21.82
CA ASN A 127 -2.71 1.85 -22.09
C ASN A 127 -2.78 3.36 -21.82
N VAL A 128 -3.60 4.07 -22.60
CA VAL A 128 -4.07 5.42 -22.26
C VAL A 128 -5.33 5.27 -21.41
N THR A 129 -5.31 5.84 -20.21
CA THR A 129 -6.41 5.82 -19.25
C THR A 129 -6.95 7.23 -19.04
N ILE A 130 -8.27 7.35 -19.02
CA ILE A 130 -8.96 8.62 -18.74
C ILE A 130 -9.95 8.47 -17.59
N LYS A 131 -10.13 9.56 -16.83
CA LYS A 131 -11.23 9.73 -15.87
C LYS A 131 -12.36 10.45 -16.58
N CYS A 132 -13.51 9.79 -16.67
CA CYS A 132 -14.75 10.38 -17.18
C CYS A 132 -15.40 11.26 -16.09
N LYS A 133 -16.34 12.12 -16.50
CA LYS A 133 -17.06 13.03 -15.59
C LYS A 133 -17.92 12.30 -14.56
N ASP A 134 -18.38 11.09 -14.88
CA ASP A 134 -19.10 10.19 -13.99
C ASP A 134 -18.17 9.45 -13.00
N GLY A 135 -16.86 9.75 -13.02
CA GLY A 135 -15.86 9.14 -12.14
C GLY A 135 -15.30 7.81 -12.66
N LYS A 136 -15.86 7.25 -13.75
CA LYS A 136 -15.39 5.97 -14.29
C LYS A 136 -14.06 6.10 -15.02
N LEU A 137 -13.29 5.01 -14.97
CA LEU A 137 -12.05 4.88 -15.73
C LEU A 137 -12.30 4.11 -17.03
N LEU A 138 -11.84 4.68 -18.13
CA LEU A 138 -11.80 4.02 -19.42
C LEU A 138 -10.36 3.90 -19.90
N THR A 139 -10.03 2.77 -20.51
CA THR A 139 -8.65 2.37 -20.83
C THR A 139 -8.58 1.90 -22.29
N TRP A 140 -7.62 2.45 -23.05
CA TRP A 140 -7.35 2.07 -24.44
C TRP A 140 -5.93 1.57 -24.61
N LYS A 141 -5.77 0.43 -25.28
CA LYS A 141 -4.46 -0.16 -25.55
C LYS A 141 -3.67 0.66 -26.56
N ILE A 142 -2.42 0.97 -26.21
CA ILE A 142 -1.48 1.61 -27.12
C ILE A 142 -0.99 0.54 -28.11
N SER A 143 -1.32 0.72 -29.39
CA SER A 143 -0.75 -0.10 -30.48
C SER A 143 0.69 0.34 -30.75
N ALA A 144 1.53 -0.58 -31.22
CA ALA A 144 2.90 -0.27 -31.66
C ALA A 144 2.97 0.80 -32.77
N THR A 145 1.87 1.01 -33.49
CA THR A 145 1.75 1.98 -34.59
C THR A 145 1.22 3.35 -34.16
N HIS A 146 0.78 3.51 -32.91
CA HIS A 146 0.19 4.77 -32.42
C HIS A 146 1.12 5.45 -31.41
N THR A 147 1.33 6.74 -31.56
CA THR A 147 1.94 7.56 -30.52
C THR A 147 0.89 7.94 -29.47
N VAL A 148 1.35 8.24 -28.26
CA VAL A 148 0.49 8.70 -27.15
C VAL A 148 -0.29 9.96 -27.58
N ASP A 149 0.32 10.86 -28.35
CA ASP A 149 -0.32 12.10 -28.80
C ASP A 149 -1.49 11.87 -29.78
N ILE A 150 -1.36 10.92 -30.70
CA ILE A 150 -2.43 10.56 -31.65
C ILE A 150 -3.62 9.94 -30.91
N LEU A 151 -3.33 9.06 -29.94
CA LEU A 151 -4.35 8.47 -29.08
C LEU A 151 -5.03 9.53 -28.21
N ASN A 152 -4.26 10.45 -27.62
CA ASN A 152 -4.80 11.56 -26.82
C ASN A 152 -5.74 12.43 -27.65
N ALA A 153 -5.36 12.80 -28.87
CA ALA A 153 -6.22 13.59 -29.77
C ALA A 153 -7.51 12.85 -30.12
N HIS A 154 -7.44 11.54 -30.39
CA HIS A 154 -8.61 10.73 -30.70
C HIS A 154 -9.56 10.59 -29.49
N VAL A 155 -8.99 10.35 -28.31
CA VAL A 155 -9.74 10.21 -27.06
C VAL A 155 -10.41 11.53 -26.68
N MET A 156 -9.70 12.66 -26.77
CA MET A 156 -10.28 13.99 -26.50
C MET A 156 -11.36 14.39 -27.51
N LYS A 157 -11.27 13.94 -28.78
CA LYS A 157 -12.35 14.15 -29.75
C LYS A 157 -13.62 13.38 -29.40
N LYS A 158 -13.48 12.18 -28.82
CA LYS A 158 -14.61 11.31 -28.45
C LYS A 158 -15.16 11.62 -27.05
N TYR A 159 -14.32 12.09 -26.15
CA TYR A 159 -14.63 12.41 -24.75
C TYR A 159 -14.03 13.76 -24.36
N PRO A 160 -14.59 14.89 -24.85
CA PRO A 160 -13.99 16.21 -24.66
C PRO A 160 -13.94 16.68 -23.19
N GLU A 161 -14.79 16.14 -22.32
CA GLU A 161 -14.81 16.45 -20.89
C GLU A 161 -13.94 15.50 -20.04
N ALA A 162 -13.31 14.48 -20.63
CA ALA A 162 -12.53 13.50 -19.88
C ALA A 162 -11.10 14.00 -19.60
N LYS A 163 -10.54 13.58 -18.47
CA LYS A 163 -9.16 13.90 -18.08
C LYS A 163 -8.25 12.71 -18.32
N ILE A 164 -7.22 12.88 -19.14
CA ILE A 164 -6.16 11.88 -19.32
C ILE A 164 -5.29 11.86 -18.07
N ILE A 165 -5.12 10.68 -17.47
CA ILE A 165 -4.42 10.55 -16.17
C ILE A 165 -2.97 10.07 -16.31
N ASN A 166 -2.56 9.60 -17.50
CA ASN A 166 -1.20 9.09 -17.74
C ASN A 166 -0.09 10.12 -17.50
N SER A 167 -0.39 11.42 -17.61
CA SER A 167 0.56 12.51 -17.40
C SER A 167 0.59 13.04 -15.96
N LEU A 168 -0.28 12.54 -15.08
CA LEU A 168 -0.34 12.98 -13.70
C LEU A 168 0.73 12.28 -12.85
N PRO A 169 1.17 12.91 -11.74
CA PRO A 169 2.00 12.25 -10.74
C PRO A 169 1.34 10.95 -10.25
N ILE A 170 2.14 9.91 -10.02
CA ILE A 170 1.62 8.58 -9.68
C ILE A 170 0.73 8.59 -8.42
N ASP A 171 1.03 9.46 -7.45
CA ASP A 171 0.24 9.60 -6.23
C ASP A 171 -1.18 10.13 -6.49
N GLU A 172 -1.33 11.04 -7.46
CA GLU A 172 -2.65 11.52 -7.89
C GLU A 172 -3.40 10.42 -8.65
N VAL A 173 -2.73 9.71 -9.54
CA VAL A 173 -3.35 8.61 -10.28
C VAL A 173 -3.82 7.52 -9.33
N TYR A 174 -2.99 7.18 -8.34
CA TYR A 174 -3.31 6.19 -7.34
C TYR A 174 -4.57 6.55 -6.53
N LYS A 175 -4.73 7.82 -6.12
CA LYS A 175 -5.96 8.31 -5.47
C LYS A 175 -7.19 8.13 -6.37
N ILE A 176 -7.06 8.49 -7.66
CA ILE A 176 -8.13 8.31 -8.64
C ILE A 176 -8.53 6.84 -8.77
N TYR A 177 -7.57 5.91 -8.80
CA TYR A 177 -7.84 4.47 -8.87
C TYR A 177 -8.50 3.94 -7.58
N LYS A 178 -8.14 4.45 -6.39
CA LYS A 178 -8.83 4.09 -5.15
C LYS A 178 -10.27 4.59 -5.17
N GLU A 179 -10.52 5.85 -5.53
CA GLU A 179 -11.88 6.41 -5.65
C GLU A 179 -12.76 5.63 -6.62
N ALA A 180 -12.22 5.26 -7.79
CA ALA A 180 -12.97 4.54 -8.82
C ALA A 180 -13.30 3.08 -8.43
N ASN A 181 -12.48 2.44 -7.58
CA ASN A 181 -12.70 1.07 -7.10
C ASN A 181 -13.45 1.00 -5.75
N VAL A 182 -13.72 2.15 -5.11
CA VAL A 182 -14.51 2.23 -3.86
C VAL A 182 -16.02 2.36 -4.14
N ILE A 183 -16.42 2.42 -5.41
CA ILE A 183 -17.81 2.31 -5.86
C ILE A 183 -17.94 1.01 -6.68
N ALA A 184 -17.94 -0.12 -5.98
CA ALA A 184 -18.40 -1.41 -6.52
C ALA A 184 -19.25 -2.11 -5.46
#